data_AF-A0AAE1W8S2-F1
#
_entry.id   AF-A0AAE1W8S2-F1
#
_cell.length_a   1.000
_cell.length_b   1.000
_cell.length_c   1.000
_cell.angle_alpha   90.00
_cell.angle_beta   90.00
_cell.angle_gamma   90.00
#
_symmetry.space_group_name_H-M   'P 1'
#
loop_
_entity.id
_entity.type
_entity.pdbx_description
1 polymer ?
#
loop_
_entity_poly.entity_id
_entity_poly.type
_entity_poly.pdbx_seq_one_letter_code
_entity_poly.pdbx_strand_id
1 'polypeptide(L)'
;MKRKTMGRWIKDQKERKRQEIRAQNAQLHAAVSVAGVAAAVAALAASSVASPEKSITKHKKSSKTSTAIASAAALVASHCIEIAEDMGADHDHILSVVNSAINARTNGDVMTLTAGAATALRGAATLRARLNKENGAGTIVLTDENVWNGKELNISQALNFVSRGGELLKRTRKGDLHWKQVSFSINSNWQVVAKMKSKHMGGTFTKKKKCVVSGIYSDIPAWPGREMENKEQMAYFAIQTADRVIEFECRNKGDKQMWVEGIQQMLHMHVI
;
A
#
# COMPACT_ATOMS: atom_id res chain seq x y z
N MET A 1 -19.54 0.21 -26.36
CA MET A 1 -18.97 0.30 -24.99
C MET A 1 -19.67 1.43 -24.23
N LYS A 2 -20.34 1.13 -23.10
CA LYS A 2 -21.10 2.15 -22.34
C LYS A 2 -20.14 3.08 -21.58
N ARG A 3 -20.01 4.35 -22.01
CA ARG A 3 -19.32 5.41 -21.25
C ARG A 3 -19.98 5.54 -19.86
N LYS A 4 -19.24 5.25 -18.79
CA LYS A 4 -19.69 5.51 -17.42
C LYS A 4 -19.57 7.02 -17.16
N THR A 5 -20.62 7.66 -16.67
CA THR A 5 -20.63 9.09 -16.33
C THR A 5 -19.68 9.39 -15.15
N MET A 6 -18.96 10.51 -15.20
CA MET A 6 -17.88 10.86 -14.24
C MET A 6 -18.30 10.87 -12.75
N GLY A 7 -19.57 11.17 -12.44
CA GLY A 7 -20.11 11.03 -11.08
C GLY A 7 -20.17 9.58 -10.59
N ARG A 8 -20.35 8.63 -11.51
CA ARG A 8 -20.26 7.19 -11.22
C ARG A 8 -18.82 6.77 -10.94
N TRP A 9 -17.81 7.38 -11.57
CA TRP A 9 -16.39 7.07 -11.31
C TRP A 9 -15.93 7.55 -9.93
N ILE A 10 -16.32 8.75 -9.48
CA ILE A 10 -16.02 9.20 -8.10
C ILE A 10 -16.73 8.31 -7.08
N LYS A 11 -17.99 7.95 -7.36
CA LYS A 11 -18.73 7.00 -6.52
C LYS A 11 -18.02 5.65 -6.49
N ASP A 12 -17.57 5.14 -7.64
CA ASP A 12 -16.82 3.89 -7.76
C ASP A 12 -15.47 3.99 -7.01
N GLN A 13 -14.72 5.11 -7.05
CA GLN A 13 -13.47 5.31 -6.30
C GLN A 13 -13.68 5.42 -4.79
N LYS A 14 -14.70 6.16 -4.35
CA LYS A 14 -15.08 6.27 -2.93
C LYS A 14 -15.56 4.91 -2.42
N GLU A 15 -16.32 4.19 -3.23
CA GLU A 15 -16.76 2.84 -2.92
C GLU A 15 -15.57 1.86 -2.90
N ARG A 16 -14.61 2.00 -3.80
CA ARG A 16 -13.38 1.21 -3.83
C ARG A 16 -12.54 1.40 -2.57
N LYS A 17 -12.31 2.65 -2.13
CA LYS A 17 -11.64 2.92 -0.83
C LYS A 17 -12.39 2.30 0.35
N ARG A 18 -13.73 2.30 0.30
CA ARG A 18 -14.55 1.63 1.32
C ARG A 18 -14.39 0.11 1.24
N GLN A 19 -14.34 -0.47 0.04
CA GLN A 19 -14.11 -1.90 -0.16
C GLN A 19 -12.70 -2.31 0.32
N GLU A 20 -11.69 -1.47 0.12
CA GLU A 20 -10.32 -1.68 0.58
C GLU A 20 -10.23 -1.73 2.11
N ILE A 21 -10.81 -0.75 2.80
CA ILE A 21 -10.91 -0.75 4.27
C ILE A 21 -11.68 -1.99 4.76
N ARG A 22 -12.77 -2.39 4.09
CA ARG A 22 -13.52 -3.61 4.43
C ARG A 22 -12.66 -4.87 4.26
N ALA A 23 -11.86 -4.94 3.19
CA ALA A 23 -10.97 -6.07 2.94
C ALA A 23 -9.85 -6.15 4.00
N GLN A 24 -9.25 -5.01 4.35
CA GLN A 24 -8.25 -4.92 5.42
C GLN A 24 -8.83 -5.31 6.77
N ASN A 25 -9.99 -4.77 7.16
CA ASN A 25 -10.65 -5.16 8.42
C ASN A 25 -11.01 -6.64 8.46
N ALA A 26 -11.42 -7.23 7.34
CA ALA A 26 -11.70 -8.65 7.27
C ALA A 26 -10.44 -9.51 7.39
N GLN A 27 -9.32 -9.08 6.79
CA GLN A 27 -8.03 -9.76 6.93
C GLN A 27 -7.49 -9.65 8.35
N LEU A 28 -7.68 -8.51 9.02
CA LEU A 28 -7.37 -8.31 10.43
C LEU A 28 -8.18 -9.26 11.31
N HIS A 29 -9.49 -9.32 11.12
CA HIS A 29 -10.35 -10.27 11.84
C HIS A 29 -9.94 -11.73 11.60
N ALA A 30 -9.54 -12.07 10.37
CA ALA A 30 -9.03 -13.41 10.06
C ALA A 30 -7.72 -13.71 10.80
N ALA A 31 -6.76 -12.78 10.84
CA ALA A 31 -5.50 -12.92 11.56
C ALA A 31 -5.73 -13.14 13.07
N VAL A 32 -6.58 -12.32 13.69
CA VAL A 32 -6.95 -12.45 15.11
C VAL A 32 -7.66 -13.78 15.39
N SER A 33 -8.54 -14.24 14.47
CA SER A 33 -9.21 -15.54 14.60
C SER A 33 -8.24 -16.72 14.52
N VAL A 34 -7.24 -16.66 13.62
CA VAL A 34 -6.20 -17.69 13.50
C VAL A 34 -5.28 -17.67 14.73
N ALA A 35 -4.92 -16.49 15.23
CA ALA A 35 -4.16 -16.35 16.47
C ALA A 35 -4.88 -17.01 17.65
N GLY A 36 -6.20 -16.78 17.80
CA GLY A 36 -7.02 -17.42 18.81
C GLY A 36 -7.03 -18.94 18.70
N VAL A 37 -7.23 -19.50 17.50
CA VAL A 37 -7.18 -20.96 17.26
C VAL A 37 -5.81 -21.53 17.61
N ALA A 38 -4.74 -20.89 17.16
CA ALA A 38 -3.38 -21.33 17.41
C ALA A 38 -3.05 -21.30 18.91
N ALA A 39 -3.49 -20.27 19.63
CA ALA A 39 -3.36 -20.18 21.09
C ALA A 39 -4.16 -21.29 21.82
N ALA A 40 -5.39 -21.57 21.38
CA ALA A 40 -6.21 -22.66 21.93
C ALA A 40 -5.55 -24.03 21.73
N VAL A 41 -5.00 -24.29 20.53
CA VAL A 41 -4.26 -25.53 20.23
C VAL A 41 -2.99 -25.62 21.07
N ALA A 42 -2.26 -24.53 21.25
CA ALA A 42 -1.08 -24.50 22.11
C ALA A 42 -1.42 -24.83 23.57
N ALA A 43 -2.48 -24.22 24.11
CA ALA A 43 -2.95 -24.45 25.48
C ALA A 43 -3.42 -25.88 25.72
N LEU A 44 -4.18 -26.46 24.78
CA LEU A 44 -4.64 -27.85 24.86
C LEU A 44 -3.51 -28.86 24.74
N ALA A 45 -2.59 -28.65 23.79
CA ALA A 45 -1.41 -29.50 23.63
C ALA A 45 -0.44 -29.41 24.82
N ALA A 46 -0.38 -28.27 25.52
CA ALA A 46 0.34 -28.16 26.78
C ALA A 46 -0.38 -28.91 27.92
N SER A 47 -1.71 -28.81 27.98
CA SER A 47 -2.54 -29.44 29.03
C SER A 47 -2.51 -30.98 28.96
N SER A 48 -2.42 -31.56 27.75
CA SER A 48 -2.27 -33.02 27.57
C SER A 48 -0.94 -33.59 28.07
N VAL A 49 0.07 -32.74 28.32
CA VAL A 49 1.33 -33.13 28.96
C VAL A 49 1.22 -33.12 30.50
N ALA A 50 0.28 -32.33 31.04
CA ALA A 50 0.10 -32.15 32.48
C ALA A 50 -0.83 -33.19 33.14
N SER A 51 -1.57 -33.99 32.35
CA SER A 51 -2.48 -35.02 32.88
C SER A 51 -1.73 -36.32 33.25
N PRO A 52 -1.82 -36.81 34.51
CA PRO A 52 -1.14 -38.04 34.94
C PRO A 52 -2.02 -39.27 34.72
N GLU A 53 -1.99 -39.87 33.53
CA GLU A 53 -2.60 -41.20 33.30
C GLU A 53 -1.52 -42.27 33.05
N LYS A 54 -1.64 -43.40 33.77
CA LYS A 54 -0.65 -44.49 33.88
C LYS A 54 -0.58 -45.34 32.61
N SER A 55 0.43 -45.17 31.73
CA SER A 55 0.93 -46.26 30.85
C SER A 55 2.39 -46.08 30.34
N ILE A 56 3.33 -46.88 30.86
CA ILE A 56 4.77 -46.53 30.93
C ILE A 56 5.56 -46.58 29.60
N THR A 57 5.02 -47.01 28.46
CA THR A 57 5.85 -47.20 27.24
C THR A 57 5.41 -46.44 25.98
N LYS A 58 4.18 -45.89 25.92
CA LYS A 58 3.72 -45.02 24.80
C LYS A 58 3.83 -43.52 25.08
N HIS A 59 3.89 -43.10 26.35
CA HIS A 59 3.80 -41.68 26.72
C HIS A 59 5.04 -40.82 26.40
N LYS A 60 6.25 -41.40 26.34
CA LYS A 60 7.48 -40.62 26.10
C LYS A 60 7.55 -40.03 24.68
N LYS A 61 6.92 -40.70 23.71
CA LYS A 61 6.79 -40.20 22.32
C LYS A 61 5.62 -39.21 22.21
N SER A 62 4.49 -39.49 22.86
CA SER A 62 3.31 -38.60 22.84
C SER A 62 3.56 -37.27 23.55
N SER A 63 4.34 -37.26 24.64
CA SER A 63 4.72 -36.05 25.36
C SER A 63 5.63 -35.14 24.51
N LYS A 64 6.66 -35.70 23.86
CA LYS A 64 7.54 -34.94 22.95
C LYS A 64 6.77 -34.34 21.77
N THR A 65 5.82 -35.08 21.20
CA THR A 65 4.98 -34.57 20.11
C THR A 65 4.02 -33.47 20.59
N SER A 66 3.44 -33.61 21.79
CA SER A 66 2.53 -32.62 22.38
C SER A 66 3.23 -31.30 22.66
N THR A 67 4.46 -31.35 23.21
CA THR A 67 5.29 -30.15 23.42
C THR A 67 5.68 -29.50 22.10
N ALA A 68 6.08 -30.28 21.08
CA ALA A 68 6.42 -29.74 19.76
C ALA A 68 5.21 -29.06 19.08
N ILE A 69 4.02 -29.65 19.20
CA ILE A 69 2.76 -29.05 18.71
C ILE A 69 2.47 -27.75 19.44
N ALA A 70 2.60 -27.72 20.77
CA ALA A 70 2.38 -26.51 21.56
C ALA A 70 3.33 -25.38 21.15
N SER A 71 4.62 -25.67 20.98
CA SER A 71 5.61 -24.68 20.53
C SER A 71 5.33 -24.17 19.11
N ALA A 72 5.00 -25.07 18.17
CA ALA A 72 4.67 -24.67 16.80
C ALA A 72 3.40 -23.80 16.75
N ALA A 73 2.36 -24.18 17.49
CA ALA A 73 1.12 -23.43 17.56
C ALA A 73 1.31 -22.06 18.24
N ALA A 74 2.14 -21.99 19.29
CA ALA A 74 2.48 -20.71 19.93
C ALA A 74 3.23 -19.75 18.98
N LEU A 75 4.14 -20.27 18.14
CA LEU A 75 4.81 -19.45 17.12
C LEU A 75 3.84 -18.93 16.06
N VAL A 76 2.91 -19.77 15.59
CA VAL A 76 1.85 -19.33 14.67
C VAL A 76 0.97 -18.27 15.31
N ALA A 77 0.58 -18.46 16.58
CA ALA A 77 -0.21 -17.47 17.32
C ALA A 77 0.52 -16.12 17.41
N SER A 78 1.81 -16.14 17.78
CA SER A 78 2.65 -14.94 17.86
C SER A 78 2.73 -14.20 16.52
N HIS A 79 2.97 -14.93 15.42
CA HIS A 79 3.08 -14.31 14.10
C HIS A 79 1.74 -13.74 13.61
N CYS A 80 0.62 -14.42 13.90
CA CYS A 80 -0.70 -13.89 13.55
C CYS A 80 -1.10 -12.66 14.37
N ILE A 81 -0.63 -12.54 15.62
CA ILE A 81 -0.79 -11.34 16.44
C ILE A 81 -0.02 -10.17 15.83
N GLU A 82 1.26 -10.38 15.47
CA GLU A 82 2.10 -9.36 14.81
C GLU A 82 1.43 -8.86 13.51
N ILE A 83 0.95 -9.77 12.66
CA ILE A 83 0.20 -9.41 11.45
C ILE A 83 -1.05 -8.60 11.80
N ALA A 84 -1.78 -8.95 12.86
CA ALA A 84 -2.97 -8.21 13.26
C ALA A 84 -2.63 -6.79 13.76
N GLU A 85 -1.56 -6.64 14.54
CA GLU A 85 -1.06 -5.36 15.06
C GLU A 85 -0.56 -4.45 13.92
N ASP A 86 0.18 -4.99 12.96
CA ASP A 86 0.63 -4.27 11.75
C ASP A 86 -0.56 -3.78 10.90
N MET A 87 -1.69 -4.50 10.98
CA MET A 87 -2.94 -4.11 10.33
C MET A 87 -3.78 -3.12 11.16
N GLY A 88 -3.31 -2.73 12.35
CA GLY A 88 -3.94 -1.75 13.23
C GLY A 88 -4.99 -2.34 14.19
N ALA A 89 -4.91 -3.63 14.52
CA ALA A 89 -5.74 -4.20 15.57
C ALA A 89 -5.35 -3.63 16.93
N ASP A 90 -6.36 -3.33 17.72
CA ASP A 90 -6.18 -2.89 19.10
C ASP A 90 -5.68 -4.05 19.97
N HIS A 91 -4.65 -3.80 20.77
CA HIS A 91 -3.99 -4.83 21.57
C HIS A 91 -4.94 -5.45 22.60
N ASP A 92 -5.83 -4.65 23.21
CA ASP A 92 -6.83 -5.15 24.17
C ASP A 92 -7.85 -6.07 23.49
N HIS A 93 -8.24 -5.76 22.25
CA HIS A 93 -9.10 -6.62 21.46
C HIS A 93 -8.43 -7.98 21.15
N ILE A 94 -7.16 -7.97 20.74
CA ILE A 94 -6.39 -9.19 20.47
C ILE A 94 -6.30 -10.05 21.74
N LEU A 95 -5.90 -9.44 22.86
CA LEU A 95 -5.80 -10.13 24.15
C LEU A 95 -7.14 -10.74 24.57
N SER A 96 -8.25 -10.02 24.39
CA SER A 96 -9.59 -10.51 24.70
C SER A 96 -9.94 -11.78 23.90
N VAL A 97 -9.71 -11.76 22.58
CA VAL A 97 -10.01 -12.92 21.72
C VAL A 97 -9.11 -14.11 22.04
N VAL A 98 -7.82 -13.88 22.24
CA VAL A 98 -6.86 -14.94 22.60
C VAL A 98 -7.22 -15.55 23.96
N ASN A 99 -7.48 -14.72 24.97
CA ASN A 99 -7.89 -15.19 26.30
C ASN A 99 -9.22 -15.95 26.27
N SER A 100 -10.15 -15.57 25.40
CA SER A 100 -11.38 -16.35 25.18
C SER A 100 -11.08 -17.70 24.54
N ALA A 101 -10.20 -17.75 23.53
CA ALA A 101 -9.88 -18.96 22.79
C ALA A 101 -9.08 -19.99 23.62
N ILE A 102 -8.15 -19.56 24.47
CA ILE A 102 -7.39 -20.47 25.37
C ILE A 102 -8.28 -21.19 26.40
N ASN A 103 -9.50 -20.69 26.64
CA ASN A 103 -10.46 -21.36 27.51
C ASN A 103 -11.20 -22.52 26.84
N ALA A 104 -10.97 -22.78 25.55
CA ALA A 104 -11.50 -23.96 24.85
C ALA A 104 -10.94 -25.25 25.48
N ARG A 105 -11.83 -26.12 25.97
CA ARG A 105 -11.43 -27.34 26.72
C ARG A 105 -11.62 -28.63 25.94
N THR A 106 -12.40 -28.59 24.86
CA THR A 106 -12.73 -29.78 24.08
C THR A 106 -12.23 -29.68 22.64
N ASN A 107 -12.01 -30.83 22.01
CA ASN A 107 -11.72 -30.90 20.58
C ASN A 107 -12.84 -30.28 19.74
N GLY A 108 -14.10 -30.32 20.22
CA GLY A 108 -15.25 -29.68 19.59
C GLY A 108 -15.17 -28.15 19.60
N ASP A 109 -14.68 -27.56 20.69
CA ASP A 109 -14.47 -26.11 20.81
C ASP A 109 -13.40 -25.65 19.82
N VAL A 110 -12.27 -26.36 19.75
CA VAL A 110 -11.18 -26.07 18.79
C VAL A 110 -11.68 -26.20 17.36
N MET A 111 -12.47 -27.23 17.06
CA MET A 111 -13.03 -27.43 15.73
C MET A 111 -13.98 -26.28 15.35
N THR A 112 -14.76 -25.78 16.30
CA THR A 112 -15.63 -24.62 16.12
C THR A 112 -14.84 -23.33 15.87
N LEU A 113 -13.81 -23.06 16.71
CA LEU A 113 -12.91 -21.93 16.51
C LEU A 113 -12.20 -22.01 15.15
N THR A 114 -11.73 -23.20 14.77
CA THR A 114 -11.10 -23.48 13.48
C THR A 114 -12.05 -23.21 12.31
N ALA A 115 -13.30 -23.66 12.43
CA ALA A 115 -14.32 -23.40 11.41
C ALA A 115 -14.63 -21.89 11.28
N GLY A 116 -14.64 -21.16 12.40
CA GLY A 116 -14.76 -19.71 12.42
C GLY A 116 -13.59 -19.01 11.72
N ALA A 117 -12.35 -19.37 12.07
CA ALA A 117 -11.15 -18.83 11.46
C ALA A 117 -11.06 -19.14 9.95
N ALA A 118 -11.38 -20.37 9.54
CA ALA A 118 -11.44 -20.74 8.12
C ALA A 118 -12.48 -19.92 7.34
N THR A 119 -13.62 -19.61 7.98
CA THR A 119 -14.65 -18.76 7.38
C THR A 119 -14.20 -17.31 7.27
N ALA A 120 -13.53 -16.77 8.29
CA ALA A 120 -12.93 -15.44 8.25
C ALA A 120 -11.88 -15.32 7.14
N LEU A 121 -10.98 -16.31 7.00
CA LEU A 121 -9.98 -16.37 5.93
C LEU A 121 -10.61 -16.39 4.53
N ARG A 122 -11.63 -17.23 4.32
CA ARG A 122 -12.38 -17.26 3.05
C ARG A 122 -13.09 -15.94 2.77
N GLY A 123 -13.66 -15.31 3.79
CA GLY A 123 -14.30 -13.99 3.70
C GLY A 123 -13.31 -12.91 3.27
N ALA A 124 -12.15 -12.85 3.93
CA ALA A 124 -11.07 -11.93 3.60
C ALA A 124 -10.55 -12.15 2.16
N ALA A 125 -10.27 -13.40 1.78
CA ALA A 125 -9.82 -13.74 0.42
C ALA A 125 -10.84 -13.35 -0.65
N THR A 126 -12.14 -13.56 -0.39
CA THR A 126 -13.22 -13.17 -1.31
C THR A 126 -13.30 -11.66 -1.48
N LEU A 127 -13.17 -10.89 -0.39
CA LEU A 127 -13.17 -9.43 -0.45
C LEU A 127 -11.96 -8.89 -1.21
N ARG A 128 -10.77 -9.46 -0.97
CA ARG A 128 -9.54 -9.12 -1.72
C ARG A 128 -9.67 -9.45 -3.20
N ALA A 129 -10.24 -10.61 -3.54
CA ALA A 129 -10.47 -11.00 -4.93
C ALA A 129 -11.44 -10.04 -5.66
N ARG A 130 -12.45 -9.51 -4.96
CA ARG A 130 -13.36 -8.50 -5.53
C ARG A 130 -12.65 -7.18 -5.82
N LEU A 131 -11.79 -6.74 -4.90
CA LEU A 131 -10.98 -5.54 -5.07
C LEU A 131 -10.08 -5.65 -6.32
N ASN A 132 -9.43 -6.81 -6.49
CA ASN A 132 -8.55 -7.06 -7.62
C ASN A 132 -9.30 -7.17 -8.95
N LYS A 133 -10.52 -7.75 -8.96
CA LYS A 133 -11.35 -7.89 -10.16
C LYS A 133 -11.88 -6.57 -10.71
N GLU A 134 -12.04 -5.54 -9.86
CA GLU A 134 -12.41 -4.19 -10.31
C GLU A 134 -11.23 -3.43 -10.96
N ASN A 135 -9.98 -3.87 -10.76
CA ASN A 135 -8.78 -3.24 -11.32
C ASN A 135 -8.42 -3.72 -12.75
N GLY A 136 -9.07 -4.77 -13.27
CA GLY A 136 -8.82 -5.27 -14.62
C GLY A 136 -9.61 -6.56 -14.88
N ALA A 137 -10.34 -6.59 -15.99
CA ALA A 137 -11.07 -7.79 -16.41
C ALA A 137 -10.10 -8.90 -16.83
N GLY A 138 -10.29 -10.11 -16.30
CA GLY A 138 -9.76 -11.33 -16.91
C GLY A 138 -9.06 -12.27 -15.92
N THR A 139 -9.76 -13.34 -15.54
CA THR A 139 -9.21 -14.52 -14.87
C THR A 139 -7.98 -15.07 -15.58
N ILE A 140 -6.83 -15.11 -14.90
CA ILE A 140 -5.81 -16.17 -15.02
C ILE A 140 -5.29 -16.36 -13.58
N VAL A 141 -5.83 -17.36 -12.87
CA VAL A 141 -5.10 -18.58 -12.45
C VAL A 141 -3.68 -18.28 -11.94
N LEU A 142 -3.52 -18.58 -10.65
CA LEU A 142 -2.29 -18.86 -9.89
C LEU A 142 -1.04 -19.08 -10.73
N THR A 143 -0.07 -18.18 -10.54
CA THR A 143 1.37 -18.38 -10.28
C THR A 143 2.12 -17.19 -10.89
N ASP A 144 2.28 -16.11 -10.11
CA ASP A 144 3.54 -15.37 -9.95
C ASP A 144 3.29 -14.16 -9.03
N GLU A 145 3.24 -14.37 -7.72
CA GLU A 145 2.85 -13.32 -6.75
C GLU A 145 3.94 -12.24 -6.53
N ASN A 146 5.08 -12.30 -7.23
CA ASN A 146 6.23 -11.45 -6.94
C ASN A 146 6.50 -10.31 -7.93
N VAL A 147 5.87 -10.29 -9.11
CA VAL A 147 6.15 -9.25 -10.14
C VAL A 147 5.06 -8.17 -10.21
N TRP A 148 3.80 -8.51 -9.89
CA TRP A 148 2.68 -7.55 -9.93
C TRP A 148 2.69 -6.57 -8.75
N ASN A 149 3.02 -7.07 -7.54
CA ASN A 149 3.02 -6.28 -6.31
C ASN A 149 4.04 -5.13 -6.34
N GLY A 150 5.21 -5.35 -6.96
CA GLY A 150 6.25 -4.33 -7.10
C GLY A 150 5.85 -3.16 -8.02
N LYS A 151 5.13 -3.42 -9.11
CA LYS A 151 4.70 -2.36 -10.05
C LYS A 151 3.59 -1.49 -9.45
N GLU A 152 2.65 -2.08 -8.72
CA GLU A 152 1.54 -1.34 -8.10
C GLU A 152 2.03 -0.48 -6.91
N LEU A 153 2.96 -0.99 -6.11
CA LEU A 153 3.66 -0.21 -5.09
C LEU A 153 4.44 0.96 -5.69
N ASN A 154 5.18 0.74 -6.78
CA ASN A 154 5.92 1.81 -7.47
C ASN A 154 5.01 2.91 -8.02
N ILE A 155 3.85 2.55 -8.60
CA ILE A 155 2.87 3.54 -9.08
C ILE A 155 2.33 4.39 -7.92
N SER A 156 1.97 3.74 -6.81
CA SER A 156 1.49 4.43 -5.61
C SER A 156 2.56 5.38 -5.02
N GLN A 157 3.82 4.92 -4.98
CA GLN A 157 4.95 5.72 -4.54
C GLN A 157 5.19 6.94 -5.43
N ALA A 158 5.18 6.78 -6.77
CA ALA A 158 5.36 7.88 -7.71
C ALA A 158 4.23 8.92 -7.60
N LEU A 159 2.96 8.47 -7.47
CA LEU A 159 1.83 9.37 -7.26
C LEU A 159 1.91 10.14 -5.93
N ASN A 160 2.32 9.46 -4.85
CA ASN A 160 2.52 10.12 -3.56
C ASN A 160 3.65 11.15 -3.65
N PHE A 161 4.76 10.78 -4.28
CA PHE A 161 5.93 11.64 -4.46
C PHE A 161 5.58 12.95 -5.17
N VAL A 162 4.90 12.87 -6.32
CA VAL A 162 4.53 14.09 -7.08
C VAL A 162 3.45 14.92 -6.39
N SER A 163 2.60 14.29 -5.57
CA SER A 163 1.55 14.96 -4.79
C SER A 163 2.11 15.69 -3.57
N ARG A 164 3.03 15.05 -2.82
CA ARG A 164 3.78 15.65 -1.73
C ARG A 164 4.59 16.84 -2.24
N GLY A 165 5.22 16.63 -3.40
CA GLY A 165 5.99 17.64 -4.09
C GLY A 165 7.42 17.80 -3.56
N GLY A 166 8.21 18.58 -4.28
CA GLY A 166 9.63 18.81 -3.99
C GLY A 166 10.13 20.13 -4.58
N GLU A 167 11.37 20.47 -4.27
CA GLU A 167 12.03 21.64 -4.87
C GLU A 167 12.57 21.26 -6.26
N LEU A 168 12.18 22.02 -7.27
CA LEU A 168 12.66 21.89 -8.64
C LEU A 168 13.18 23.25 -9.12
N LEU A 169 14.26 23.22 -9.89
CA LEU A 169 14.77 24.40 -10.55
C LEU A 169 14.01 24.59 -11.85
N LYS A 170 13.33 25.73 -12.00
CA LYS A 170 12.47 26.03 -13.15
C LYS A 170 13.16 27.03 -14.07
N ARG A 171 13.15 26.77 -15.38
CA ARG A 171 13.59 27.74 -16.39
C ARG A 171 12.51 28.78 -16.73
N THR A 172 12.89 30.06 -16.78
CA THR A 172 12.02 31.16 -17.23
C THR A 172 12.02 31.27 -18.75
N ARG A 173 11.13 32.10 -19.31
CA ARG A 173 11.11 32.38 -20.76
C ARG A 173 12.36 33.12 -21.23
N LYS A 174 13.04 33.84 -20.32
CA LYS A 174 14.27 34.58 -20.62
C LYS A 174 15.53 33.73 -20.44
N GLY A 175 15.39 32.49 -19.96
CA GLY A 175 16.51 31.59 -19.68
C GLY A 175 16.95 31.54 -18.21
N ASP A 176 16.47 32.46 -17.37
CA ASP A 176 16.83 32.48 -15.94
C ASP A 176 16.34 31.24 -15.19
N LEU A 177 17.02 30.89 -14.10
CA LEU A 177 16.72 29.71 -13.30
C LEU A 177 16.16 30.12 -11.93
N HIS A 178 15.03 29.52 -11.55
CA HIS A 178 14.35 29.86 -10.29
C HIS A 178 13.91 28.61 -9.54
N TRP A 179 14.37 28.46 -8.30
CA TRP A 179 13.89 27.40 -7.41
C TRP A 179 12.39 27.59 -7.09
N LYS A 180 11.64 26.51 -7.22
CA LYS A 180 10.21 26.43 -6.89
C LYS A 180 9.95 25.19 -6.06
N GLN A 181 9.14 25.33 -5.02
CA GLN A 181 8.44 24.16 -4.47
C GLN A 181 7.31 23.81 -5.44
N VAL A 182 7.38 22.63 -6.05
CA VAL A 182 6.42 22.14 -7.05
C VAL A 182 5.66 20.95 -6.48
N SER A 183 4.36 20.88 -6.74
CA SER A 183 3.56 19.68 -6.50
C SER A 183 2.49 19.55 -7.59
N PHE A 184 2.03 18.33 -7.83
CA PHE A 184 0.99 18.04 -8.81
C PHE A 184 -0.24 17.49 -8.12
N SER A 185 -1.41 17.83 -8.63
CA SER A 185 -2.69 17.40 -8.08
C SER A 185 -3.73 17.41 -9.17
N ILE A 186 -4.72 16.54 -9.10
CA ILE A 186 -5.88 16.60 -9.99
C ILE A 186 -6.93 17.51 -9.34
N ASN A 187 -7.39 18.52 -10.08
CA ASN A 187 -8.42 19.44 -9.58
C ASN A 187 -9.84 18.86 -9.77
N SER A 188 -10.85 19.59 -9.29
CA SER A 188 -12.27 19.19 -9.45
C SER A 188 -12.74 19.10 -10.91
N ASN A 189 -12.01 19.75 -11.82
CA ASN A 189 -12.26 19.73 -13.27
C ASN A 189 -11.47 18.63 -13.98
N TRP A 190 -10.91 17.67 -13.23
CA TRP A 190 -10.13 16.53 -13.73
C TRP A 190 -8.84 16.88 -14.42
N GLN A 191 -8.39 18.12 -14.30
CA GLN A 191 -7.17 18.57 -14.91
C GLN A 191 -6.01 18.29 -13.96
N VAL A 192 -4.92 17.76 -14.51
CA VAL A 192 -3.65 17.72 -13.79
C VAL A 192 -3.19 19.16 -13.61
N VAL A 193 -3.00 19.58 -12.37
CA VAL A 193 -2.60 20.95 -12.02
C VAL A 193 -1.24 20.90 -11.34
N ALA A 194 -0.26 21.56 -11.96
CA ALA A 194 1.00 21.87 -11.33
C ALA A 194 0.84 23.12 -10.45
N LYS A 195 1.23 23.01 -9.19
CA LYS A 195 1.24 24.10 -8.20
C LYS A 195 2.69 24.43 -7.88
N MET A 196 3.09 25.66 -8.17
CA MET A 196 4.44 26.17 -7.94
C MET A 196 4.40 27.26 -6.89
N LYS A 197 5.30 27.21 -5.92
CA LYS A 197 5.47 28.22 -4.88
C LYS A 197 6.91 28.75 -4.90
N SER A 198 7.07 30.07 -4.71
CA SER A 198 8.36 30.70 -4.44
C SER A 198 8.39 31.33 -3.06
N LYS A 199 9.55 31.26 -2.42
CA LYS A 199 9.92 32.15 -1.31
C LYS A 199 10.38 33.48 -1.93
N HIS A 200 9.78 34.60 -1.55
CA HIS A 200 10.34 35.93 -1.85
C HIS A 200 11.24 36.40 -0.71
N MET A 201 12.15 37.32 -1.02
CA MET A 201 13.06 37.99 -0.07
C MET A 201 12.27 38.42 1.19
N GLY A 202 12.70 37.93 2.36
CA GLY A 202 12.08 38.24 3.65
C GLY A 202 11.13 37.19 4.23
N GLY A 203 10.88 36.04 3.56
CA GLY A 203 10.24 34.87 4.17
C GLY A 203 8.72 34.93 4.40
N THR A 204 8.11 36.11 4.35
CA THR A 204 6.69 36.32 4.74
C THR A 204 5.67 36.07 3.62
N PHE A 205 6.06 36.14 2.34
CA PHE A 205 5.13 35.97 1.20
C PHE A 205 5.52 34.81 0.28
N THR A 206 4.63 33.83 0.16
CA THR A 206 4.77 32.71 -0.78
C THR A 206 3.97 32.98 -2.06
N LYS A 207 4.62 33.47 -3.13
CA LYS A 207 3.96 33.65 -4.43
C LYS A 207 3.62 32.27 -5.00
N LYS A 208 2.33 32.02 -5.22
CA LYS A 208 1.81 30.74 -5.71
C LYS A 208 1.26 30.90 -7.12
N LYS A 209 1.69 30.04 -8.04
CA LYS A 209 1.14 29.91 -9.39
C LYS A 209 0.61 28.50 -9.59
N LYS A 210 -0.52 28.37 -10.28
CA LYS A 210 -1.05 27.08 -10.75
C LYS A 210 -1.13 27.10 -12.27
N CYS A 211 -0.92 25.97 -12.91
CA CYS A 211 -1.17 25.78 -14.33
C CYS A 211 -1.70 24.36 -14.60
N VAL A 212 -2.58 24.24 -15.59
CA VAL A 212 -3.07 22.96 -16.08
C VAL A 212 -1.98 22.34 -16.96
N VAL A 213 -1.73 21.05 -16.75
CA VAL A 213 -0.75 20.24 -17.47
C VAL A 213 -1.50 19.35 -18.44
N SER A 214 -1.08 19.36 -19.70
CA SER A 214 -1.65 18.54 -20.78
C SER A 214 -0.69 17.48 -21.33
N GLY A 215 0.58 17.50 -20.90
CA GLY A 215 1.60 16.58 -21.41
C GLY A 215 2.89 16.65 -20.61
N ILE A 216 3.75 15.67 -20.82
CA ILE A 216 5.08 15.55 -20.20
C ILE A 216 6.12 15.12 -21.23
N TYR A 217 7.35 15.62 -21.08
CA TYR A 217 8.50 15.30 -21.90
C TYR A 217 9.67 14.87 -21.00
N SER A 218 10.19 13.67 -21.23
CA SER A 218 11.36 13.13 -20.53
C SER A 218 12.68 13.47 -21.21
N ASP A 219 12.67 13.74 -22.50
CA ASP A 219 13.88 13.81 -23.33
C ASP A 219 14.30 15.26 -23.55
N ILE A 220 14.56 15.96 -22.45
CA ILE A 220 14.98 17.36 -22.46
C ILE A 220 16.51 17.44 -22.48
N PRO A 221 17.11 18.12 -23.47
CA PRO A 221 18.56 18.31 -23.52
C PRO A 221 19.03 19.17 -22.35
N ALA A 222 20.33 19.08 -22.05
CA ALA A 222 20.95 19.94 -21.06
C ALA A 222 20.73 21.43 -21.43
N TRP A 223 20.53 22.26 -20.42
CA TRP A 223 20.36 23.69 -20.66
C TRP A 223 21.67 24.31 -21.16
N PRO A 224 21.61 25.29 -22.09
CA PRO A 224 22.77 26.02 -22.58
C PRO A 224 23.62 26.56 -21.43
N GLY A 225 24.92 26.31 -21.47
CA GLY A 225 25.87 26.72 -20.42
C GLY A 225 26.01 25.73 -19.26
N ARG A 226 25.21 24.65 -19.19
CA ARG A 226 25.37 23.52 -18.25
C ARG A 226 25.88 22.23 -18.91
N GLU A 227 26.41 22.35 -20.13
CA GLU A 227 26.89 21.22 -20.94
C GLU A 227 28.20 20.61 -20.42
N MET A 228 28.98 21.37 -19.62
CA MET A 228 30.27 20.96 -19.06
C MET A 228 30.26 20.68 -17.54
N GLU A 229 29.21 21.04 -16.80
CA GLU A 229 29.10 20.79 -15.35
C GLU A 229 28.43 19.42 -15.10
N ASN A 230 29.23 18.40 -14.73
CA ASN A 230 28.76 17.11 -14.19
C ASN A 230 27.57 16.45 -14.93
N LYS A 231 27.85 15.96 -16.14
CA LYS A 231 26.92 15.20 -17.03
C LYS A 231 26.16 14.03 -16.37
N GLU A 232 26.58 13.57 -15.19
CA GLU A 232 26.03 12.35 -14.57
C GLU A 232 24.92 12.60 -13.55
N GLN A 233 24.76 13.82 -13.01
CA GLN A 233 23.81 14.10 -11.92
C GLN A 233 22.55 14.86 -12.35
N MET A 234 22.64 15.77 -13.32
CA MET A 234 21.51 16.64 -13.65
C MET A 234 20.54 15.97 -14.61
N ALA A 235 19.27 15.92 -14.22
CA ALA A 235 18.22 15.21 -14.96
C ALA A 235 17.04 16.14 -15.22
N TYR A 236 16.70 16.33 -16.50
CA TYR A 236 15.70 17.30 -16.93
C TYR A 236 14.40 16.62 -17.36
N PHE A 237 13.28 17.29 -17.12
CA PHE A 237 11.98 16.97 -17.71
C PHE A 237 11.19 18.26 -17.97
N ALA A 238 10.15 18.19 -18.80
CA ALA A 238 9.28 19.34 -19.03
C ALA A 238 7.80 18.96 -19.02
N ILE A 239 6.96 19.93 -18.67
CA ILE A 239 5.50 19.80 -18.73
C ILE A 239 4.93 20.71 -19.80
N GLN A 240 3.95 20.21 -20.55
CA GLN A 240 3.17 21.01 -21.48
C GLN A 240 2.02 21.67 -20.74
N THR A 241 1.88 22.98 -20.89
CA THR A 241 0.70 23.75 -20.46
C THR A 241 0.05 24.40 -21.68
N ALA A 242 -1.15 24.96 -21.52
CA ALA A 242 -1.84 25.64 -22.62
C ALA A 242 -1.03 26.81 -23.22
N ASP A 243 -0.18 27.45 -22.42
CA ASP A 243 0.56 28.65 -22.80
C ASP A 243 2.02 28.40 -23.22
N ARG A 244 2.65 27.30 -22.79
CA ARG A 244 4.07 27.02 -23.04
C ARG A 244 4.50 25.62 -22.57
N VAL A 245 5.73 25.25 -22.91
CA VAL A 245 6.47 24.19 -22.22
C VAL A 245 7.19 24.78 -21.00
N ILE A 246 7.20 24.07 -19.88
CA ILE A 246 7.93 24.44 -18.66
C ILE A 246 8.95 23.36 -18.34
N GLU A 247 10.23 23.72 -18.46
CA GLU A 247 11.35 22.84 -18.16
C GLU A 247 11.74 22.92 -16.68
N PHE A 248 12.09 21.76 -16.13
CA PHE A 248 12.59 21.58 -14.78
C PHE A 248 13.88 20.76 -14.77
N GLU A 249 14.76 21.10 -13.84
CA GLU A 249 15.92 20.30 -13.46
C GLU A 249 15.63 19.61 -12.12
N CYS A 250 15.93 18.31 -12.08
CA CYS A 250 15.87 17.46 -10.89
C CYS A 250 17.26 17.29 -10.29
N ARG A 251 17.29 16.99 -8.99
CA ARG A 251 18.54 16.75 -8.25
C ARG A 251 19.31 15.52 -8.75
N ASN A 252 18.59 14.50 -9.21
CA ASN A 252 19.18 13.25 -9.70
C ASN A 252 18.21 12.55 -10.68
N LYS A 253 18.70 11.49 -11.34
CA LYS A 253 17.92 10.69 -12.32
C LYS A 253 16.76 9.92 -11.68
N GLY A 254 16.89 9.44 -10.44
CA GLY A 254 15.82 8.76 -9.72
C GLY A 254 14.64 9.68 -9.43
N ASP A 255 14.91 10.89 -8.95
CA ASP A 255 13.90 11.93 -8.73
C ASP A 255 13.18 12.26 -10.05
N LYS A 256 13.93 12.41 -11.14
CA LYS A 256 13.35 12.62 -12.48
C LYS A 256 12.39 11.49 -12.82
N GLN A 257 12.78 10.23 -12.60
CA GLN A 257 11.91 9.09 -12.90
C GLN A 257 10.61 9.15 -12.10
N MET A 258 10.69 9.41 -10.80
CA MET A 258 9.51 9.54 -9.93
C MET A 258 8.59 10.69 -10.36
N TRP A 259 9.17 11.83 -10.77
CA TRP A 259 8.40 12.94 -11.32
C TRP A 259 7.70 12.58 -12.62
N VAL A 260 8.44 12.00 -13.57
CA VAL A 260 7.91 11.67 -14.90
C VAL A 260 6.83 10.60 -14.79
N GLU A 261 7.09 9.50 -14.10
CA GLU A 261 6.11 8.43 -13.90
C GLU A 261 4.87 8.94 -13.19
N GLY A 262 5.02 9.65 -12.06
CA GLY A 262 3.88 10.14 -11.29
C GLY A 262 2.99 11.10 -12.10
N ILE A 263 3.59 12.05 -12.84
CA ILE A 263 2.83 12.98 -13.68
C ILE A 263 2.19 12.25 -14.87
N GLN A 264 2.91 11.32 -15.51
CA GLN A 264 2.37 10.54 -16.61
C GLN A 264 1.17 9.69 -16.17
N GLN A 265 1.24 9.06 -15.00
CA GLN A 265 0.10 8.34 -14.43
C GLN A 265 -1.08 9.27 -14.12
N MET A 266 -0.83 10.48 -13.60
CA MET A 266 -1.88 11.49 -13.42
C MET A 266 -2.53 11.91 -14.75
N LEU A 267 -1.74 12.05 -15.82
CA LEU A 267 -2.23 12.40 -17.15
C LEU A 267 -2.98 11.25 -17.83
N HIS A 268 -2.58 10.00 -17.64
CA HIS A 268 -3.35 8.84 -18.10
C HIS A 268 -4.74 8.79 -17.45
N MET A 269 -4.89 9.26 -16.21
CA MET A 269 -6.20 9.41 -15.57
C MET A 269 -7.07 10.54 -16.17
N HIS A 270 -6.48 11.48 -16.93
CA HIS A 270 -7.19 12.59 -17.59
C HIS A 270 -7.78 12.22 -18.96
N VAL A 271 -7.30 11.14 -19.59
CA VAL A 271 -7.65 10.74 -20.97
C VAL A 271 -8.80 9.71 -21.02
N ILE A 272 -9.50 9.45 -19.90
CA ILE A 272 -10.64 8.52 -19.81
C ILE A 272 -11.97 9.25 -19.62
#